data_AF-A0A645FBR1-F1
#
_entry.id   AF-A0A645FBR1-F1
#
_cell.length_a   1.000
_cell.length_b   1.000
_cell.length_c   1.000
_cell.angle_alpha   90.00
_cell.angle_beta   90.00
_cell.angle_gamma   90.00
#
_symmetry.space_group_name_H-M   'P 1'
#
loop_
_entity.id
_entity.type
_entity.pdbx_description
1 polymer ?
#
loop_
_entity_poly.entity_id
_entity_poly.type
_entity_poly.pdbx_seq_one_letter_code
_entity_poly.pdbx_strand_id
1 'polypeptide(L)'
;MVMLARAYNDLNWQIPIVQVEYPLGAGGATVPSYEDQPVAKTINDHIVASGGIVMTKPQKPDMILAVNTPLNGITLEAESVDNLAVASYSTRRFVEKVSGHIANGKMVAVADIAFANGADNALMRELADRKMLGSLSSYSGWNTASNTLGFAIGQSMMSGAMSDDDRKRLLVVRYLDDWAYQANIRSQLYQEVIYPNNGNLMYLNELEPLVTEKAGEKIKLFAQRNLRGLPIDKIKVHFPWNRMFELTIEAK
;
A
#
# COMPACT_ATOMS: atom_id res chain seq x y z
N MET A 1 3.29 -5.62 -12.46
CA MET A 1 3.59 -6.59 -11.38
C MET A 1 2.96 -7.95 -11.60
N VAL A 2 1.63 -8.05 -11.81
CA VAL A 2 0.90 -9.33 -12.03
C VAL A 2 1.55 -10.26 -13.06
N MET A 3 1.78 -9.80 -14.30
CA MET A 3 2.37 -10.65 -15.35
C MET A 3 3.83 -11.03 -15.08
N LEU A 4 4.56 -10.21 -14.32
CA LEU A 4 5.93 -10.55 -13.89
C LEU A 4 5.89 -11.67 -12.83
N ALA A 5 4.95 -11.58 -11.87
CA ALA A 5 4.72 -12.65 -10.90
C ALA A 5 4.28 -13.95 -11.59
N ARG A 6 3.45 -13.86 -12.64
CA ARG A 6 3.08 -15.01 -13.46
C ARG A 6 4.29 -15.67 -14.10
N ALA A 7 5.11 -14.90 -14.80
CA ALA A 7 6.33 -15.41 -15.42
C ALA A 7 7.28 -16.03 -14.39
N TYR A 8 7.44 -15.40 -13.22
CA TYR A 8 8.24 -15.94 -12.12
C TYR A 8 7.68 -17.29 -11.63
N ASN A 9 6.37 -17.38 -11.37
CA ASN A 9 5.74 -18.61 -10.89
C ASN A 9 5.84 -19.74 -11.93
N ASP A 10 5.59 -19.45 -13.20
CA ASP A 10 5.69 -20.43 -14.29
C ASP A 10 7.15 -20.93 -14.45
N LEU A 11 8.15 -20.04 -14.41
CA LEU A 11 9.57 -20.41 -14.50
C LEU A 11 10.06 -21.25 -13.31
N ASN A 12 9.45 -21.08 -12.13
CA ASN A 12 9.79 -21.81 -10.91
C ASN A 12 8.85 -23.00 -10.64
N TRP A 13 7.90 -23.30 -11.54
CA TRP A 13 6.91 -24.37 -11.39
C TRP A 13 6.08 -24.25 -10.10
N GLN A 14 5.74 -23.02 -9.71
CA GLN A 14 4.99 -22.71 -8.50
C GLN A 14 3.53 -22.37 -8.81
N ILE A 15 2.61 -22.84 -7.96
CA ILE A 15 1.21 -22.45 -7.97
C ILE A 15 0.86 -21.96 -6.56
N PRO A 16 1.06 -20.67 -6.24
CA PRO A 16 0.87 -20.16 -4.89
C PRO A 16 -0.58 -20.29 -4.41
N ILE A 17 -0.78 -20.87 -3.23
CA ILE A 17 -2.07 -20.94 -2.54
C ILE A 17 -2.23 -19.70 -1.66
N VAL A 18 -3.22 -18.88 -2.01
CA VAL A 18 -3.51 -17.60 -1.33
C VAL A 18 -4.76 -17.73 -0.46
N GLN A 19 -4.62 -17.39 0.82
CA GLN A 19 -5.75 -17.17 1.72
C GLN A 19 -6.01 -15.66 1.82
N VAL A 20 -7.26 -15.25 1.61
CA VAL A 20 -7.66 -13.84 1.71
C VAL A 20 -8.31 -13.58 3.06
N GLU A 21 -7.86 -12.53 3.74
CA GLU A 21 -8.40 -12.05 5.02
C GLU A 21 -8.93 -10.62 4.88
N TYR A 22 -10.06 -10.35 5.53
CA TYR A 22 -10.68 -9.02 5.58
C TYR A 22 -10.89 -8.57 7.04
N PRO A 23 -10.96 -7.25 7.29
CA PRO A 23 -11.51 -6.71 8.53
C PRO A 23 -13.01 -7.05 8.65
N LEU A 24 -13.60 -6.73 9.81
CA LEU A 24 -15.06 -6.79 9.94
C LEU A 24 -15.69 -5.73 9.03
N GLY A 25 -16.74 -6.10 8.28
CA GLY A 25 -17.47 -5.20 7.40
C GLY A 25 -17.85 -5.85 6.07
N ALA A 26 -18.01 -5.00 5.05
CA ALA A 26 -18.32 -5.43 3.69
C ALA A 26 -17.28 -6.39 3.10
N GLY A 27 -15.99 -6.23 3.48
CA GLY A 27 -14.93 -7.12 3.03
C GLY A 27 -14.89 -7.21 1.50
N GLY A 28 -14.90 -8.43 0.97
CA GLY A 28 -14.91 -8.69 -0.47
C GLY A 28 -16.12 -8.13 -1.25
N ALA A 29 -17.22 -7.75 -0.56
CA ALA A 29 -18.37 -7.10 -1.19
C ALA A 29 -18.17 -5.59 -1.41
N THR A 30 -17.10 -5.00 -0.88
CA THR A 30 -16.71 -3.60 -1.14
C THR A 30 -16.57 -3.38 -2.65
N VAL A 31 -17.19 -2.32 -3.17
CA VAL A 31 -16.97 -1.83 -4.53
C VAL A 31 -16.10 -0.58 -4.41
N PRO A 32 -14.79 -0.67 -4.70
CA PRO A 32 -13.90 0.46 -4.52
C PRO A 32 -14.21 1.61 -5.47
N SER A 33 -13.81 2.82 -5.06
CA SER A 33 -13.83 4.01 -5.91
C SER A 33 -13.04 3.71 -7.18
N TYR A 34 -13.59 4.13 -8.32
CA TYR A 34 -13.04 3.91 -9.66
C TYR A 34 -13.12 2.47 -10.20
N GLU A 35 -13.77 1.57 -9.48
CA GLU A 35 -14.03 0.20 -9.94
C GLU A 35 -15.55 -0.01 -10.12
N ASP A 36 -15.93 -1.00 -10.92
CA ASP A 36 -17.32 -1.29 -11.28
C ASP A 36 -17.85 -2.62 -10.71
N GLN A 37 -17.02 -3.34 -9.93
CA GLN A 37 -17.35 -4.65 -9.40
C GLN A 37 -16.87 -4.85 -7.95
N PRO A 38 -17.48 -5.78 -7.19
CA PRO A 38 -17.00 -6.16 -5.87
C PRO A 38 -15.55 -6.65 -5.90
N VAL A 39 -14.77 -6.20 -4.94
CA VAL A 39 -13.32 -6.42 -4.93
C VAL A 39 -12.93 -7.90 -4.81
N ALA A 40 -13.79 -8.76 -4.24
CA ALA A 40 -13.56 -10.20 -4.21
C ALA A 40 -13.30 -10.79 -5.61
N LYS A 41 -14.01 -10.29 -6.64
CA LYS A 41 -13.80 -10.74 -8.02
C LYS A 41 -12.46 -10.24 -8.55
N THR A 42 -12.14 -8.97 -8.36
CA THR A 42 -10.84 -8.38 -8.75
C THR A 42 -9.67 -9.10 -8.09
N ILE A 43 -9.78 -9.45 -6.80
CA ILE A 43 -8.77 -10.22 -6.05
C ILE A 43 -8.53 -11.58 -6.69
N ASN A 44 -9.61 -12.32 -6.98
CA ASN A 44 -9.51 -13.62 -7.64
C ASN A 44 -8.86 -13.49 -9.02
N ASP A 45 -9.29 -12.52 -9.82
CA ASP A 45 -8.76 -12.27 -11.17
C ASP A 45 -7.25 -11.96 -11.12
N HIS A 46 -6.80 -11.13 -10.16
CA HIS A 46 -5.38 -10.83 -9.98
C HIS A 46 -4.55 -12.03 -9.51
N ILE A 47 -5.07 -12.83 -8.58
CA ILE A 47 -4.36 -14.02 -8.08
C ILE A 47 -4.21 -15.06 -9.20
N VAL A 48 -5.28 -15.34 -9.95
CA VAL A 48 -5.26 -16.28 -11.08
C VAL A 48 -4.34 -15.77 -12.20
N ALA A 49 -4.44 -14.48 -12.55
CA ALA A 49 -3.56 -13.87 -13.55
C ALA A 49 -2.08 -13.92 -13.14
N SER A 50 -1.78 -13.89 -11.83
CA SER A 50 -0.43 -14.02 -11.30
C SER A 50 0.04 -15.49 -11.20
N GLY A 51 -0.80 -16.48 -11.53
CA GLY A 51 -0.47 -17.91 -11.48
C GLY A 51 -0.77 -18.61 -10.14
N GLY A 52 -1.47 -17.94 -9.23
CA GLY A 52 -1.91 -18.52 -7.95
C GLY A 52 -3.35 -19.04 -7.97
N ILE A 53 -3.76 -19.61 -6.85
CA ILE A 53 -5.14 -20.04 -6.60
C ILE A 53 -5.64 -19.50 -5.25
N VAL A 54 -6.92 -19.13 -5.20
CA VAL A 54 -7.58 -18.70 -3.95
C VAL A 54 -8.17 -19.92 -3.25
N MET A 55 -7.90 -20.09 -1.97
CA MET A 55 -8.57 -21.09 -1.15
C MET A 55 -9.16 -20.48 0.11
N THR A 56 -10.39 -20.89 0.43
CA THR A 56 -11.03 -20.54 1.70
C THR A 56 -10.48 -21.45 2.80
N LYS A 57 -9.71 -20.88 3.74
CA LYS A 57 -9.12 -21.58 4.90
C LYS A 57 -8.28 -22.82 4.53
N PRO A 58 -7.27 -22.70 3.65
CA PRO A 58 -6.35 -23.80 3.39
C PRO A 58 -5.60 -24.20 4.67
N GLN A 59 -5.26 -25.49 4.82
CA GLN A 59 -4.46 -25.94 5.96
C GLN A 59 -3.05 -25.32 5.95
N LYS A 60 -2.49 -25.09 4.75
CA LYS A 60 -1.16 -24.52 4.55
C LYS A 60 -1.20 -23.52 3.37
N PRO A 61 -1.66 -22.27 3.58
CA PRO A 61 -1.48 -21.23 2.57
C PRO A 61 0.01 -20.91 2.43
N ASP A 62 0.43 -20.63 1.20
CA ASP A 62 1.77 -20.10 0.89
C ASP A 62 1.86 -18.62 1.26
N MET A 63 0.76 -17.89 1.14
CA MET A 63 0.65 -16.49 1.58
C MET A 63 -0.75 -16.14 2.09
N ILE A 64 -0.78 -15.17 3.00
CA ILE A 64 -1.99 -14.47 3.43
C ILE A 64 -2.04 -13.13 2.68
N LEU A 65 -3.14 -12.88 1.99
CA LEU A 65 -3.47 -11.56 1.46
C LEU A 65 -4.48 -10.90 2.41
N ALA A 66 -3.99 -10.00 3.24
CA ALA A 66 -4.82 -9.20 4.14
C ALA A 66 -5.29 -7.94 3.40
N VAL A 67 -6.59 -7.85 3.10
CA VAL A 67 -7.17 -6.75 2.33
C VAL A 67 -7.93 -5.82 3.28
N ASN A 68 -7.37 -4.64 3.55
CA ASN A 68 -8.03 -3.63 4.38
C ASN A 68 -9.18 -3.00 3.57
N THR A 69 -10.39 -3.04 4.12
CA THR A 69 -11.61 -2.55 3.47
C THR A 69 -12.41 -1.74 4.49
N PRO A 70 -13.20 -0.74 4.05
CA PRO A 70 -13.99 0.06 4.97
C PRO A 70 -15.20 -0.73 5.46
N LEU A 71 -15.64 -0.47 6.70
CA LEU A 71 -16.73 -1.21 7.35
C LEU A 71 -18.01 -1.24 6.51
N ASN A 72 -18.35 -0.11 5.89
CA ASN A 72 -19.55 0.10 5.09
C ASN A 72 -19.37 -0.25 3.59
N GLY A 73 -18.17 -0.63 3.16
CA GLY A 73 -17.86 -0.92 1.76
C GLY A 73 -17.78 0.31 0.84
N ILE A 74 -17.76 1.52 1.40
CA ILE A 74 -17.61 2.78 0.65
C ILE A 74 -16.21 3.32 0.89
N THR A 75 -15.43 3.44 -0.17
CA THR A 75 -14.07 4.00 -0.12
C THR A 75 -14.09 5.50 -0.40
N LEU A 76 -13.30 6.26 0.34
CA LEU A 76 -13.12 7.71 0.16
C LEU A 76 -11.71 8.00 -0.37
N GLU A 77 -11.41 9.26 -0.67
CA GLU A 77 -10.04 9.70 -0.93
C GLU A 77 -9.22 9.66 0.37
N ALA A 78 -7.96 9.22 0.30
CA ALA A 78 -7.07 9.16 1.46
C ALA A 78 -6.75 10.54 2.04
N GLU A 79 -6.89 11.61 1.25
CA GLU A 79 -6.76 12.99 1.73
C GLU A 79 -8.02 13.51 2.46
N SER A 80 -9.09 12.71 2.54
CA SER A 80 -10.30 13.07 3.27
C SER A 80 -10.00 13.37 4.73
N VAL A 81 -10.75 14.33 5.29
CA VAL A 81 -10.74 14.64 6.73
C VAL A 81 -11.16 13.43 7.59
N ASP A 82 -11.84 12.45 7.00
CA ASP A 82 -12.25 11.21 7.66
C ASP A 82 -11.11 10.19 7.80
N ASN A 83 -9.97 10.37 7.12
CA ASN A 83 -8.81 9.48 7.20
C ASN A 83 -7.96 9.77 8.47
N LEU A 84 -8.58 9.59 9.63
CA LEU A 84 -7.96 9.82 10.93
C LEU A 84 -7.07 8.65 11.35
N ALA A 85 -5.97 8.94 12.05
CA ALA A 85 -5.09 7.92 12.64
C ALA A 85 -5.67 7.23 13.90
N VAL A 86 -7.00 7.15 14.02
CA VAL A 86 -7.70 6.59 15.18
C VAL A 86 -8.32 5.25 14.78
N ALA A 87 -7.70 4.16 15.24
CA ALA A 87 -8.14 2.82 14.90
C ALA A 87 -9.48 2.45 15.53
N SER A 88 -10.41 2.04 14.67
CA SER A 88 -11.65 1.40 15.06
C SER A 88 -11.41 0.03 15.69
N TYR A 89 -12.43 -0.54 16.36
CA TYR A 89 -12.37 -1.92 16.82
C TYR A 89 -12.10 -2.90 15.65
N SER A 90 -12.71 -2.66 14.49
CA SER A 90 -12.49 -3.49 13.29
C SER A 90 -11.03 -3.47 12.85
N THR A 91 -10.43 -2.28 12.75
CA THR A 91 -9.03 -2.09 12.37
C THR A 91 -8.08 -2.79 13.35
N ARG A 92 -8.29 -2.62 14.66
CA ARG A 92 -7.47 -3.28 15.69
C ARG A 92 -7.53 -4.80 15.59
N ARG A 93 -8.73 -5.37 15.46
CA ARG A 93 -8.93 -6.82 15.31
C ARG A 93 -8.31 -7.35 14.02
N PHE A 94 -8.37 -6.58 12.94
CA PHE A 94 -7.75 -6.94 11.68
C PHE A 94 -6.22 -6.97 11.81
N VAL A 95 -5.61 -5.95 12.40
CA VAL A 95 -4.15 -5.94 12.62
C VAL A 95 -3.72 -7.02 13.62
N GLU A 96 -4.53 -7.35 14.63
CA GLU A 96 -4.29 -8.51 15.50
C GLU A 96 -4.26 -9.83 14.73
N LYS A 97 -5.18 -10.05 13.78
CA LYS A 97 -5.14 -11.24 12.92
C LYS A 97 -3.87 -11.26 12.06
N VAL A 98 -3.52 -10.14 11.42
CA VAL A 98 -2.28 -10.00 10.62
C VAL A 98 -1.07 -10.33 11.49
N SER A 99 -0.98 -9.78 12.71
CA SER A 99 0.08 -10.08 13.66
C SER A 99 0.15 -11.56 14.01
N GLY A 100 -0.99 -12.22 14.19
CA GLY A 100 -1.06 -13.66 14.45
C GLY A 100 -0.52 -14.49 13.28
N HIS A 101 -0.82 -14.11 12.04
CA HIS A 101 -0.27 -14.78 10.86
C HIS A 101 1.25 -14.61 10.77
N ILE A 102 1.76 -13.40 10.97
CA ILE A 102 3.21 -13.12 10.98
C ILE A 102 3.91 -13.92 12.09
N ALA A 103 3.36 -13.94 13.30
CA ALA A 103 3.93 -14.68 14.43
C ALA A 103 3.98 -16.20 14.18
N ASN A 104 3.06 -16.73 13.36
CA ASN A 104 3.04 -18.12 12.91
C ASN A 104 3.93 -18.38 11.68
N GLY A 105 4.82 -17.44 11.33
CA GLY A 105 5.76 -17.57 10.21
C GLY A 105 5.09 -17.53 8.82
N LYS A 106 3.86 -17.03 8.73
CA LYS A 106 3.19 -16.87 7.44
C LYS A 106 3.69 -15.62 6.73
N MET A 107 3.84 -15.74 5.41
CA MET A 107 4.04 -14.61 4.52
C MET A 107 2.74 -13.80 4.45
N VAL A 108 2.78 -12.51 4.76
CA VAL A 108 1.59 -11.66 4.78
C VAL A 108 1.78 -10.43 3.91
N ALA A 109 0.95 -10.34 2.87
CA ALA A 109 0.79 -9.17 2.03
C ALA A 109 -0.38 -8.33 2.55
N VAL A 110 -0.23 -7.02 2.55
CA VAL A 110 -1.32 -6.09 2.88
C VAL A 110 -1.70 -5.29 1.64
N ALA A 111 -2.96 -5.40 1.24
CA ALA A 111 -3.56 -4.53 0.22
C ALA A 111 -4.50 -3.57 0.93
N ASP A 112 -4.12 -2.30 1.01
CA ASP A 112 -4.89 -1.27 1.68
C ASP A 112 -5.80 -0.53 0.69
N ILE A 113 -7.08 -0.88 0.72
CA ILE A 113 -8.08 -0.33 -0.19
C ILE A 113 -9.24 0.31 0.57
N ALA A 114 -9.04 0.66 1.85
CA ALA A 114 -10.05 1.39 2.62
C ALA A 114 -10.26 2.81 2.08
N PHE A 115 -9.20 3.38 1.53
CA PHE A 115 -9.20 4.65 0.81
C PHE A 115 -8.59 4.48 -0.59
N ALA A 116 -9.00 5.33 -1.52
CA ALA A 116 -8.34 5.52 -2.80
C ALA A 116 -7.23 6.58 -2.67
N ASN A 117 -6.26 6.53 -3.57
CA ASN A 117 -5.16 7.51 -3.66
C ASN A 117 -4.41 7.73 -2.34
N GLY A 118 -4.10 6.65 -1.62
CA GLY A 118 -3.24 6.65 -0.43
C GLY A 118 -3.66 5.64 0.63
N ALA A 119 -2.86 5.56 1.68
CA ALA A 119 -3.06 4.66 2.81
C ALA A 119 -4.14 5.11 3.81
N ASP A 120 -4.75 4.14 4.50
CA ASP A 120 -5.52 4.30 5.73
C ASP A 120 -4.57 4.60 6.90
N ASN A 121 -4.71 5.81 7.45
CA ASN A 121 -3.89 6.27 8.57
C ASN A 121 -4.07 5.43 9.83
N ALA A 122 -5.28 4.90 10.07
CA ALA A 122 -5.55 4.07 11.23
C ALA A 122 -4.87 2.70 11.12
N LEU A 123 -4.93 2.06 9.94
CA LEU A 123 -4.22 0.81 9.67
C LEU A 123 -2.72 0.99 9.84
N MET A 124 -2.15 2.02 9.20
CA MET A 124 -0.72 2.25 9.21
C MET A 124 -0.20 2.59 10.60
N ARG A 125 -0.97 3.33 11.40
CA ARG A 125 -0.62 3.61 12.79
C ARG A 125 -0.55 2.34 13.63
N GLU A 126 -1.55 1.47 13.53
CA GLU A 126 -1.55 0.19 14.26
C GLU A 126 -0.40 -0.74 13.85
N LEU A 127 -0.08 -0.81 12.55
CA LEU A 127 1.08 -1.57 12.06
C LEU A 127 2.42 -0.99 12.57
N ALA A 128 2.55 0.34 12.59
CA ALA A 128 3.75 1.03 13.08
C ALA A 128 3.95 0.83 14.59
N ASP A 129 2.90 1.04 15.39
CA ASP A 129 2.95 0.92 16.85
C ASP A 129 3.28 -0.52 17.29
N ARG A 130 2.84 -1.51 16.51
CA ARG A 130 3.17 -2.94 16.72
C ARG A 130 4.49 -3.38 16.09
N LYS A 131 5.25 -2.45 15.48
CA LYS A 131 6.55 -2.70 14.81
C LYS A 131 6.46 -3.73 13.67
N MET A 132 5.33 -3.79 12.98
CA MET A 132 5.05 -4.78 11.93
C MET A 132 5.43 -4.31 10.53
N LEU A 133 5.73 -3.02 10.34
CA LEU A 133 6.00 -2.44 9.03
C LEU A 133 7.11 -3.17 8.25
N GLY A 134 8.14 -3.67 8.93
CA GLY A 134 9.24 -4.42 8.29
C GLY A 134 9.00 -5.94 8.16
N SER A 135 7.86 -6.44 8.64
CA SER A 135 7.56 -7.88 8.69
C SER A 135 6.71 -8.36 7.53
N LEU A 136 6.00 -7.45 6.85
CA LEU A 136 5.14 -7.77 5.69
C LEU A 136 5.95 -8.27 4.49
N SER A 137 5.37 -9.13 3.65
CA SER A 137 5.99 -9.47 2.36
C SER A 137 5.82 -8.37 1.32
N SER A 138 4.69 -7.68 1.38
CA SER A 138 4.36 -6.53 0.55
C SER A 138 3.28 -5.68 1.24
N TYR A 139 3.23 -4.42 0.84
CA TYR A 139 2.21 -3.46 1.21
C TYR A 139 1.90 -2.60 -0.01
N SER A 140 0.65 -2.19 -0.20
CA SER A 140 0.31 -1.10 -1.11
C SER A 140 -1.03 -0.47 -0.73
N GLY A 141 -1.15 0.84 -0.93
CA GLY A 141 -2.40 1.63 -0.98
C GLY A 141 -2.35 2.62 -2.14
N TRP A 142 -1.88 2.15 -3.30
CA TRP A 142 -1.45 2.98 -4.43
C TRP A 142 -2.60 3.28 -5.39
N ASN A 143 -3.04 4.55 -5.44
CA ASN A 143 -4.00 5.12 -6.39
C ASN A 143 -5.41 4.45 -6.42
N THR A 144 -5.53 3.24 -6.97
CA THR A 144 -6.79 2.50 -7.09
C THR A 144 -6.69 1.12 -6.45
N ALA A 145 -7.83 0.48 -6.21
CA ALA A 145 -7.86 -0.86 -5.63
C ALA A 145 -7.18 -1.89 -6.55
N SER A 146 -7.41 -1.85 -7.87
CA SER A 146 -6.73 -2.76 -8.80
C SER A 146 -5.20 -2.58 -8.82
N ASN A 147 -4.70 -1.34 -8.79
CA ASN A 147 -3.25 -1.08 -8.73
C ASN A 147 -2.65 -1.61 -7.41
N THR A 148 -3.34 -1.33 -6.30
CA THR A 148 -2.97 -1.79 -4.96
C THR A 148 -2.89 -3.32 -4.90
N LEU A 149 -3.92 -4.01 -5.38
CA LEU A 149 -3.99 -5.47 -5.41
C LEU A 149 -2.89 -6.05 -6.29
N GLY A 150 -2.74 -5.55 -7.52
CA GLY A 150 -1.74 -6.05 -8.45
C GLY A 150 -0.31 -5.88 -7.97
N PHE A 151 -0.01 -4.79 -7.24
CA PHE A 151 1.29 -4.59 -6.61
C PHE A 151 1.48 -5.52 -5.41
N ALA A 152 0.54 -5.51 -4.45
CA ALA A 152 0.66 -6.30 -3.22
C ALA A 152 0.74 -7.80 -3.51
N ILE A 153 -0.12 -8.33 -4.38
CA ILE A 153 -0.12 -9.74 -4.79
C ILE A 153 1.17 -10.07 -5.53
N GLY A 154 1.50 -9.30 -6.57
CA GLY A 154 2.66 -9.59 -7.42
C GLY A 154 3.98 -9.55 -6.67
N GLN A 155 4.21 -8.54 -5.83
CA GLN A 155 5.41 -8.47 -5.01
C GLN A 155 5.47 -9.62 -4.00
N SER A 156 4.35 -9.94 -3.34
CA SER A 156 4.36 -11.00 -2.32
C SER A 156 4.71 -12.36 -2.91
N MET A 157 4.18 -12.70 -4.09
CA MET A 157 4.48 -13.98 -4.75
C MET A 157 5.97 -14.13 -5.09
N MET A 158 6.66 -13.02 -5.37
CA MET A 158 8.10 -13.02 -5.67
C MET A 158 8.98 -12.77 -4.44
N SER A 159 8.38 -12.43 -3.29
CA SER A 159 9.13 -11.99 -2.10
C SER A 159 10.05 -13.09 -1.51
N GLY A 160 9.72 -14.37 -1.75
CA GLY A 160 10.56 -15.49 -1.33
C GLY A 160 11.90 -15.59 -2.08
N ALA A 161 12.02 -14.96 -3.26
CA ALA A 161 13.26 -14.87 -4.02
C ALA A 161 14.03 -13.56 -3.77
N MET A 162 13.50 -12.66 -2.94
CA MET A 162 14.14 -11.39 -2.59
C MET A 162 15.00 -11.53 -1.34
N SER A 163 16.05 -10.71 -1.24
CA SER A 163 16.69 -10.47 0.05
C SER A 163 15.72 -9.74 0.99
N ASP A 164 15.89 -9.90 2.30
CA ASP A 164 15.08 -9.19 3.29
C ASP A 164 15.22 -7.66 3.16
N ASP A 165 16.42 -7.18 2.84
CA ASP A 165 16.70 -5.76 2.62
C ASP A 165 15.96 -5.22 1.41
N ASP A 166 15.95 -5.93 0.27
CA ASP A 166 15.26 -5.48 -0.93
C ASP A 166 13.74 -5.48 -0.75
N ARG A 167 13.21 -6.50 -0.06
CA ARG A 167 11.80 -6.55 0.35
C ARG A 167 11.45 -5.33 1.20
N LYS A 168 12.27 -5.01 2.21
CA LYS A 168 12.05 -3.85 3.09
C LYS A 168 12.19 -2.53 2.36
N ARG A 169 13.12 -2.39 1.40
CA ARG A 169 13.23 -1.19 0.55
C ARG A 169 11.96 -0.96 -0.26
N LEU A 170 11.37 -2.02 -0.83
CA LEU A 170 10.09 -1.89 -1.54
C LEU A 170 8.94 -1.47 -0.61
N LEU A 171 8.88 -2.02 0.60
CA LEU A 171 7.92 -1.57 1.62
C LEU A 171 8.12 -0.10 1.96
N VAL A 172 9.36 0.35 2.18
CA VAL A 172 9.70 1.76 2.44
C VAL A 172 9.20 2.67 1.32
N VAL A 173 9.41 2.30 0.05
CA VAL A 173 8.92 3.09 -1.09
C VAL A 173 7.41 3.26 -1.03
N ARG A 174 6.66 2.19 -0.73
CA ARG A 174 5.19 2.25 -0.59
C ARG A 174 4.75 3.03 0.64
N TYR A 175 5.44 2.93 1.77
CA TYR A 175 5.11 3.75 2.95
C TYR A 175 5.39 5.24 2.73
N LEU A 176 6.43 5.59 1.97
CA LEU A 176 6.73 6.99 1.66
C LEU A 176 5.80 7.56 0.58
N ASP A 177 5.39 6.76 -0.41
CA ASP A 177 4.45 7.20 -1.45
C ASP A 177 3.01 7.17 -0.91
N ASP A 178 2.50 5.99 -0.59
CA ASP A 178 1.08 5.76 -0.31
C ASP A 178 0.68 6.36 1.05
N TRP A 179 1.52 6.21 2.09
CA TRP A 179 1.21 6.70 3.44
C TRP A 179 1.73 8.11 3.71
N ALA A 180 3.00 8.40 3.47
CA ALA A 180 3.53 9.74 3.74
C ALA A 180 3.01 10.76 2.71
N TYR A 181 3.24 10.50 1.42
CA TYR A 181 2.95 11.47 0.38
C TYR A 181 1.45 11.60 0.10
N GLN A 182 0.83 10.55 -0.45
CA GLN A 182 -0.53 10.64 -0.98
C GLN A 182 -1.59 10.86 0.10
N ALA A 183 -1.51 10.17 1.23
CA ALA A 183 -2.49 10.31 2.30
C ALA A 183 -2.29 11.58 3.17
N ASN A 184 -1.05 12.07 3.33
CA ASN A 184 -0.76 13.07 4.37
C ASN A 184 -0.07 14.36 3.91
N ILE A 185 0.75 14.34 2.85
CA ILE A 185 1.60 15.49 2.47
C ILE A 185 1.10 16.17 1.19
N ARG A 186 0.53 15.44 0.23
CA ARG A 186 0.15 15.97 -1.09
C ARG A 186 -0.85 17.13 -0.99
N SER A 187 -1.91 16.99 -0.18
CA SER A 187 -2.86 18.07 0.10
C SER A 187 -2.21 19.29 0.76
N GLN A 188 -1.24 19.10 1.65
CA GLN A 188 -0.49 20.20 2.27
C GLN A 188 0.32 20.97 1.22
N LEU A 189 1.04 20.27 0.35
CA LEU A 189 1.82 20.89 -0.72
C LEU A 189 0.94 21.63 -1.71
N TYR A 190 -0.26 21.11 -1.99
CA TYR A 190 -1.24 21.82 -2.79
C TYR A 190 -1.60 23.17 -2.15
N GLN A 191 -1.93 23.19 -0.86
CA GLN A 191 -2.32 24.41 -0.16
C GLN A 191 -1.15 25.39 0.06
N GLU A 192 0.06 24.87 0.29
CA GLU A 192 1.25 25.68 0.59
C GLU A 192 1.94 26.24 -0.66
N VAL A 193 1.86 25.53 -1.79
CA VAL A 193 2.65 25.85 -3.00
C VAL A 193 1.75 26.05 -4.20
N ILE A 194 0.89 25.09 -4.53
CA ILE A 194 0.16 25.11 -5.80
C ILE A 194 -0.92 26.19 -5.80
N TYR A 195 -1.81 26.18 -4.80
CA TYR A 195 -2.94 27.10 -4.72
C TYR A 195 -2.52 28.58 -4.63
N PRO A 196 -1.55 28.99 -3.77
CA PRO A 196 -1.14 30.39 -3.67
C PRO A 196 -0.43 30.93 -4.91
N ASN A 197 0.17 30.05 -5.72
CA ASN A 197 0.87 30.42 -6.95
C ASN A 197 0.02 30.20 -8.22
N ASN A 198 -1.29 30.00 -8.09
CA ASN A 198 -2.20 29.71 -9.20
C ASN A 198 -1.71 28.53 -10.09
N GLY A 199 -1.05 27.55 -9.47
CA GLY A 199 -0.45 26.40 -10.14
C GLY A 199 -1.47 25.34 -10.54
N ASN A 200 -1.02 24.41 -11.39
CA ASN A 200 -1.83 23.30 -11.89
C ASN A 200 -1.30 21.95 -11.34
N LEU A 201 -2.21 21.11 -10.84
CA LEU A 201 -1.90 19.78 -10.32
C LEU A 201 -1.36 18.81 -11.39
N MET A 202 -1.76 19.01 -12.65
CA MET A 202 -1.40 18.16 -13.80
C MET A 202 -0.12 18.63 -14.50
N TYR A 203 0.28 19.89 -14.30
CA TYR A 203 1.44 20.50 -14.93
C TYR A 203 2.12 21.44 -13.94
N LEU A 204 3.09 20.92 -13.19
CA LEU A 204 3.83 21.67 -12.16
C LEU A 204 4.70 22.76 -12.79
N ASN A 205 5.35 22.46 -13.91
CA ASN A 205 6.15 23.39 -14.70
C ASN A 205 7.17 24.14 -13.84
N GLU A 206 7.11 25.47 -13.79
CA GLU A 206 8.02 26.32 -13.01
C GLU A 206 7.95 26.05 -11.50
N LEU A 207 6.85 25.49 -11.01
CA LEU A 207 6.69 25.15 -9.59
C LEU A 207 7.33 23.82 -9.23
N GLU A 208 7.68 22.96 -10.21
CA GLU A 208 8.23 21.62 -9.97
C GLU A 208 9.43 21.63 -9.01
N PRO A 209 10.46 22.48 -9.19
CA PRO A 209 11.62 22.45 -8.30
C PRO A 209 11.26 22.78 -6.84
N LEU A 210 10.39 23.77 -6.64
CA LEU A 210 9.96 24.22 -5.32
C LEU A 210 9.10 23.16 -4.61
N VAL A 211 8.16 22.54 -5.33
CA VAL A 211 7.31 21.51 -4.73
C VAL A 211 8.09 20.22 -4.47
N THR A 212 9.07 19.88 -5.32
CA THR A 212 9.98 18.75 -5.10
C THR A 212 10.85 18.93 -3.86
N GLU A 213 11.42 20.13 -3.66
CA GLU A 213 12.20 20.45 -2.46
C GLU A 213 11.36 20.27 -1.18
N LYS A 214 10.18 20.92 -1.13
CA LYS A 214 9.27 20.85 0.02
C LYS A 214 8.75 19.43 0.27
N ALA A 215 8.43 18.68 -0.78
CA ALA A 215 8.06 17.27 -0.65
C ALA A 215 9.18 16.46 0.00
N GLY A 216 10.43 16.65 -0.47
CA GLY A 216 11.60 15.97 0.08
C GLY A 216 11.82 16.25 1.55
N GLU A 217 11.67 17.50 2.00
CA GLU A 217 11.76 17.87 3.41
C GLU A 217 10.70 17.20 4.27
N LYS A 218 9.43 17.29 3.87
CA LYS A 218 8.30 16.72 4.62
C LYS A 218 8.40 15.19 4.68
N ILE A 219 8.79 14.53 3.60
CA ILE A 219 8.94 13.07 3.53
C ILE A 219 10.09 12.60 4.42
N LYS A 220 11.23 13.31 4.45
CA LYS A 220 12.34 13.00 5.37
C LYS A 220 11.90 13.09 6.83
N LEU A 221 11.16 14.14 7.19
CA LEU A 221 10.63 14.31 8.55
C LEU A 221 9.63 13.20 8.90
N PHE A 222 8.76 12.80 7.96
CA PHE A 222 7.84 11.70 8.16
C PHE A 222 8.57 10.38 8.40
N ALA A 223 9.57 10.06 7.57
CA ALA A 223 10.37 8.83 7.67
C ALA A 223 11.05 8.72 9.04
N GLN A 224 11.68 9.79 9.52
CA GLN A 224 12.35 9.85 10.84
C GLN A 224 11.41 9.58 12.02
N ARG A 225 10.13 9.94 11.87
CA ARG A 225 9.11 9.77 12.91
C ARG A 225 8.49 8.37 12.89
N ASN A 226 8.18 7.85 11.70
CA ASN A 226 7.31 6.68 11.55
C ASN A 226 8.02 5.40 11.11
N LEU A 227 9.15 5.49 10.40
CA LEU A 227 9.79 4.35 9.73
C LEU A 227 11.11 3.94 10.38
N ARG A 228 11.27 4.18 11.69
CA ARG A 228 12.49 3.82 12.44
C ARG A 228 12.73 2.31 12.38
N GLY A 229 13.95 1.91 12.07
CA GLY A 229 14.35 0.50 11.98
C GLY A 229 14.14 -0.14 10.60
N LEU A 230 13.65 0.63 9.61
CA LEU A 230 13.64 0.23 8.21
C LEU A 230 14.89 0.78 7.48
N PRO A 231 15.36 0.13 6.39
CA PRO A 231 16.55 0.54 5.66
C PRO A 231 16.28 1.84 4.87
N ILE A 232 16.68 2.96 5.45
CA ILE A 232 16.50 4.31 4.90
C ILE A 232 17.80 5.08 5.16
N ASP A 233 18.73 5.11 4.20
CA ASP A 233 19.97 5.87 4.35
C ASP A 233 19.81 7.27 3.73
N LYS A 234 19.25 7.34 2.53
CA LYS A 234 19.00 8.58 1.78
C LYS A 234 17.66 8.52 1.06
N ILE A 235 16.89 9.58 1.21
CA ILE A 235 15.63 9.80 0.50
C ILE A 235 15.85 10.88 -0.56
N LYS A 236 15.57 10.52 -1.82
CA LYS A 236 15.33 11.48 -2.91
C LYS A 236 13.93 11.28 -3.46
N VAL A 237 13.30 12.39 -3.81
CA VAL A 237 11.96 12.39 -4.41
C VAL A 237 11.96 13.28 -5.65
N HIS A 238 11.12 12.94 -6.62
CA HIS A 238 10.83 13.79 -7.79
C HIS A 238 9.45 13.45 -8.35
N PHE A 239 8.87 14.36 -9.13
CA PHE A 239 7.60 14.16 -9.82
C PHE A 239 7.84 13.59 -11.23
N PRO A 240 7.66 12.26 -11.45
CA PRO A 240 8.06 11.61 -12.71
C PRO A 240 7.31 12.13 -13.95
N TRP A 241 6.11 12.69 -13.74
CA TRP A 241 5.22 13.10 -14.82
C TRP A 241 4.87 14.60 -14.77
N ASN A 242 5.69 15.42 -14.09
CA ASN A 242 5.43 16.86 -13.91
C ASN A 242 4.01 17.12 -13.31
N ARG A 243 3.53 16.22 -12.45
CA ARG A 243 2.18 16.25 -11.85
C ARG A 243 2.23 15.77 -10.40
N MET A 244 1.28 16.22 -9.59
CA MET A 244 1.21 15.95 -8.15
C MET A 244 0.71 14.54 -7.77
N PHE A 245 0.33 13.71 -8.74
CA PHE A 245 -0.42 12.49 -8.44
C PHE A 245 0.38 11.47 -7.61
N GLU A 246 1.64 11.25 -7.96
CA GLU A 246 2.53 10.27 -7.36
C GLU A 246 3.98 10.77 -7.35
N LEU A 247 4.80 10.21 -6.48
CA LEU A 247 6.24 10.50 -6.41
C LEU A 247 7.06 9.29 -6.82
N THR A 248 8.16 9.55 -7.52
CA THR A 248 9.26 8.58 -7.53
C THR A 248 10.07 8.77 -6.25
N ILE A 249 10.24 7.70 -5.48
CA ILE A 249 11.06 7.68 -4.27
C ILE A 249 12.26 6.77 -4.48
N GLU A 250 13.45 7.34 -4.28
CA GLU A 250 14.68 6.58 -4.12
C GLU A 250 15.04 6.57 -2.63
N ALA A 251 14.84 5.41 -1.99
CA ALA A 251 15.30 5.12 -0.64
C ALA A 251 16.48 4.14 -0.75
N LYS A 252 17.69 4.69 -0.78
CA LYS A 252 18.93 3.90 -0.75
C LYS A 252 19.44 3.83 0.67
#